data_AF-A0A2G5F010-F1
#
_entry.id   AF-A0A2G5F010-F1
#
_cell.length_a   1.000
_cell.length_b   1.000
_cell.length_c   1.000
_cell.angle_alpha   90.00
_cell.angle_beta   90.00
_cell.angle_gamma   90.00
#
_symmetry.space_group_name_H-M   'P 1'
#
loop_
_entity.id
_entity.type
_entity.pdbx_description
1 polymer ?
#
loop_
_entity_poly.entity_id
_entity_poly.type
_entity_poly.pdbx_seq_one_letter_code
_entity_poly.pdbx_strand_id
1 'polypeptide(L)'
;MEGEFACIGTATVLKKLITYHDPGPLIIPKGKGFGPDEPITLPSWLSEEDINYYARKYEQRGFTGGFNYYRALDLNWELTAPWTGAQVQVPVKFIIGDQDMVYNAPGVKLFIHGGLMKKYMRLTNIFTTSSKNSNLFCWC
;
A
#
# COMPACT_ATOMS: atom_id res chain seq x y z
N MET A 1 8.77 -4.31 -15.22
CA MET A 1 8.61 -4.45 -13.76
C MET A 1 8.56 -5.92 -13.39
N GLU A 2 7.59 -6.70 -13.89
CA GLU A 2 7.48 -8.13 -13.57
C GLU A 2 8.69 -8.97 -14.01
N GLY A 3 9.27 -8.65 -15.18
CA GLY A 3 10.51 -9.28 -15.62
C GLY A 3 11.70 -9.00 -14.68
N GLU A 4 11.75 -7.82 -14.06
CA GLU A 4 12.80 -7.48 -13.08
C GLU A 4 12.57 -8.24 -11.77
N PHE A 5 11.31 -8.49 -11.38
CA PHE A 5 10.97 -9.26 -10.18
C PHE A 5 11.41 -10.72 -10.32
N ALA A 6 11.29 -11.28 -11.52
CA ALA A 6 11.76 -12.64 -11.79
C ALA A 6 13.28 -12.79 -11.58
N CYS A 7 14.08 -11.76 -11.89
CA CYS A 7 15.53 -11.78 -11.66
C CYS A 7 15.94 -11.69 -10.19
N ILE A 8 15.14 -11.02 -9.36
CA ILE A 8 15.42 -10.76 -7.94
C ILE A 8 14.90 -11.91 -7.04
N GLY A 9 13.89 -12.65 -7.51
CA GLY A 9 13.21 -13.69 -6.76
C GLY A 9 12.02 -13.15 -5.98
N THR A 10 10.91 -13.89 -6.02
CA THR A 10 9.62 -13.47 -5.47
C THR A 10 9.67 -13.18 -3.97
N ALA A 11 10.34 -14.02 -3.18
CA ALA A 11 10.46 -13.80 -1.74
C ALA A 11 11.19 -12.48 -1.42
N THR A 12 12.31 -12.20 -2.10
CA THR A 12 13.07 -10.96 -1.93
C THR A 12 12.23 -9.74 -2.32
N VAL A 13 11.50 -9.80 -3.43
CA VAL A 13 10.57 -8.75 -3.85
C VAL A 13 9.53 -8.47 -2.77
N LEU A 14 8.93 -9.53 -2.22
CA LEU A 14 7.91 -9.38 -1.16
C LEU A 14 8.49 -8.81 0.12
N LYS A 15 9.69 -9.24 0.53
CA LYS A 15 10.39 -8.62 1.66
C LYS A 15 10.58 -7.12 1.42
N LYS A 16 11.19 -6.73 0.30
CA LYS A 16 11.45 -5.32 -0.03
C LYS A 16 10.17 -4.49 -0.09
N LEU A 17 9.09 -5.05 -0.65
CA LEU A 17 7.81 -4.36 -0.78
C LEU A 17 7.09 -4.20 0.57
N ILE A 18 7.00 -5.27 1.36
CA ILE A 18 6.24 -5.29 2.62
C ILE A 18 7.00 -4.52 3.71
N THR A 19 8.33 -4.54 3.71
CA THR A 19 9.16 -3.78 4.64
C THR A 19 9.55 -2.40 4.10
N TYR A 20 8.88 -1.91 3.05
CA TYR A 20 9.09 -0.55 2.57
C TYR A 20 8.44 0.46 3.53
N HIS A 21 9.28 1.22 4.24
CA HIS A 21 8.85 2.18 5.27
C HIS A 21 9.24 3.63 4.93
N ASP A 22 9.73 3.90 3.71
CA ASP A 22 9.94 5.27 3.27
C ASP A 22 8.59 5.90 2.94
N PRO A 23 8.16 6.97 3.65
CA PRO A 23 6.90 7.64 3.38
C PRO A 23 6.88 8.37 2.01
N GLY A 24 8.02 8.47 1.33
CA GLY A 24 8.14 8.99 -0.02
C GLY A 24 7.55 8.06 -1.09
N PRO A 25 7.28 8.59 -2.29
CA PRO A 25 6.69 7.83 -3.38
C PRO A 25 7.58 6.65 -3.78
N LEU A 26 6.97 5.49 -3.97
CA LEU A 26 7.67 4.29 -4.42
C LEU A 26 8.07 4.46 -5.89
N ILE A 27 9.35 4.80 -6.09
CA ILE A 27 9.96 4.94 -7.40
C ILE A 27 10.88 3.74 -7.60
N ILE A 28 10.56 2.91 -8.60
CA ILE A 28 11.40 1.79 -9.02
C ILE A 28 12.12 2.21 -10.30
N PRO A 29 13.41 2.58 -10.24
CA PRO A 29 14.15 2.96 -11.44
C PRO A 29 14.25 1.76 -12.39
N LYS A 30 13.96 1.98 -13.67
CA LYS A 30 14.05 0.94 -14.70
C LYS A 30 15.44 0.30 -14.68
N GLY A 31 15.48 -1.03 -14.68
CA GLY A 31 16.71 -1.82 -14.69
C GLY A 31 17.46 -1.90 -13.36
N LYS A 32 16.96 -1.27 -12.28
CA LYS A 32 17.57 -1.37 -10.93
C LYS A 32 16.66 -2.05 -9.91
N GLY A 33 15.40 -2.36 -10.27
CA GLY A 33 14.44 -2.94 -9.35
C GLY A 33 14.36 -2.17 -8.02
N PHE A 34 14.18 -2.90 -6.91
CA PHE A 34 14.14 -2.34 -5.56
C PHE A 34 15.54 -2.15 -4.93
N GLY A 35 16.52 -1.67 -5.71
CA GLY A 35 17.88 -1.42 -5.19
C GLY A 35 18.71 -2.70 -4.94
N PRO A 36 19.90 -2.58 -4.31
CA PRO A 36 20.86 -3.68 -4.15
C PRO A 36 20.32 -4.83 -3.29
N ASP A 37 20.89 -6.04 -3.46
CA ASP A 37 20.58 -7.21 -2.62
C ASP A 37 21.29 -7.09 -1.26
N GLU A 38 20.71 -6.27 -0.38
CA GLU A 38 21.11 -6.14 1.01
C GLU A 38 20.25 -7.04 1.91
N PRO A 39 20.78 -7.55 3.03
CA PRO A 39 19.99 -8.31 3.99
C PRO A 39 18.82 -7.48 4.54
N ILE A 40 17.60 -8.02 4.43
CA ILE A 40 16.39 -7.35 4.90
C ILE A 40 16.04 -7.90 6.28
N THR A 41 16.11 -7.05 7.29
CA THR A 41 15.64 -7.38 8.64
C THR A 41 14.12 -7.29 8.67
N LEU A 42 13.44 -8.42 8.92
CA LEU A 42 11.99 -8.44 9.03
C LEU A 42 11.52 -7.80 10.35
N PRO A 43 10.42 -7.03 10.34
CA PRO A 43 9.81 -6.53 11.55
C PRO A 43 9.19 -7.67 12.37
N SER A 44 9.00 -7.49 13.67
CA SER A 44 8.54 -8.54 14.58
C SER A 44 7.14 -9.10 14.28
N TRP A 45 6.33 -8.39 13.50
CA TRP A 45 4.99 -8.83 13.07
C TRP A 45 5.00 -9.66 11.79
N LEU A 46 6.14 -9.78 11.09
CA LEU A 46 6.27 -10.47 9.82
C LEU A 46 7.31 -11.58 9.92
N SER A 47 6.87 -12.83 9.86
CA SER A 47 7.78 -13.97 9.92
C SER A 47 8.32 -14.35 8.53
N GLU A 48 9.41 -15.12 8.52
CA GLU A 48 9.90 -15.77 7.29
C GLU A 48 8.86 -16.76 6.71
N GLU A 49 8.05 -17.39 7.56
CA GLU A 49 6.98 -18.29 7.13
C GLU A 49 5.89 -17.56 6.35
N ASP A 50 5.48 -16.37 6.82
CA ASP A 50 4.52 -15.52 6.13
C ASP A 50 5.03 -15.10 4.75
N ILE A 51 6.29 -14.62 4.68
CA ILE A 51 6.92 -14.27 3.40
C ILE A 51 6.91 -15.46 2.44
N ASN A 52 7.32 -16.64 2.91
CA ASN A 52 7.38 -17.84 2.09
C ASN A 52 5.99 -18.30 1.63
N TYR A 53 4.97 -18.13 2.46
CA TYR A 53 3.59 -18.39 2.07
C TYR A 53 3.15 -17.50 0.91
N TYR A 54 3.36 -16.18 1.01
CA TYR A 54 3.03 -15.25 -0.08
C TYR A 54 3.88 -15.52 -1.33
N ALA A 55 5.18 -15.80 -1.16
CA ALA A 55 6.09 -16.07 -2.27
C ALA A 55 5.60 -17.24 -3.12
N ARG A 56 5.23 -18.36 -2.48
CA ARG A 56 4.69 -19.53 -3.18
C ARG A 56 3.43 -19.21 -3.99
N LYS A 57 2.54 -18.35 -3.46
CA LYS A 57 1.31 -17.95 -4.18
C LYS A 57 1.63 -17.12 -5.42
N TYR A 58 2.58 -16.18 -5.31
CA TYR A 58 3.01 -15.34 -6.42
C TYR A 58 3.87 -16.10 -7.43
N GLU A 59 4.64 -17.10 -7.02
CA GLU A 59 5.35 -18.00 -7.95
C GLU A 59 4.38 -18.82 -8.80
N GLN A 60 3.27 -19.28 -8.21
CA GLN A 60 2.25 -20.05 -8.94
C GLN A 60 1.43 -19.21 -9.93
N ARG A 61 1.12 -17.95 -9.59
CA ARG A 61 0.16 -17.11 -10.36
C ARG A 61 0.78 -15.91 -11.06
N GLY A 62 2.01 -15.56 -10.71
CA GLY A 62 2.67 -14.33 -11.12
C GLY A 62 2.07 -13.07 -10.49
N PHE A 63 2.68 -11.92 -10.80
CA PHE A 63 2.23 -10.61 -10.32
C PHE A 63 1.22 -9.91 -11.25
N THR A 64 1.05 -10.41 -12.48
CA THR A 64 0.25 -9.77 -13.54
C THR A 64 -1.17 -9.45 -13.09
N GLY A 65 -1.83 -10.38 -12.36
CA GLY A 65 -3.19 -10.17 -11.88
C GLY A 65 -3.31 -8.97 -10.93
N GLY A 66 -2.38 -8.84 -9.98
CA GLY A 66 -2.34 -7.67 -9.08
C GLY A 66 -2.04 -6.37 -9.84
N PHE A 67 -1.10 -6.42 -10.80
CA PHE A 67 -0.77 -5.23 -11.60
C PHE A 67 -1.88 -4.81 -12.56
N ASN A 68 -2.74 -5.72 -13.01
CA ASN A 68 -3.87 -5.37 -13.86
C ASN A 68 -4.84 -4.39 -13.19
N TYR A 69 -4.93 -4.39 -11.85
CA TYR A 69 -5.72 -3.40 -11.11
C TYR A 69 -5.22 -1.96 -11.35
N TYR A 70 -3.90 -1.78 -11.38
CA TYR A 70 -3.27 -0.49 -11.66
C TYR A 70 -3.34 -0.11 -13.15
N ARG A 71 -3.24 -1.09 -14.05
CA ARG A 71 -3.40 -0.87 -15.50
C ARG A 71 -4.80 -0.37 -15.87
N ALA A 72 -5.81 -0.73 -15.08
CA ALA A 72 -7.19 -0.37 -15.31
C ALA A 72 -7.60 0.96 -14.63
N LEU A 73 -6.68 1.72 -14.02
CA LEU A 73 -7.03 2.94 -13.29
C LEU A 73 -7.69 4.01 -14.18
N ASP A 74 -7.19 4.22 -15.40
CA ASP A 74 -7.77 5.18 -16.34
C ASP A 74 -9.19 4.74 -16.77
N LEU A 75 -9.36 3.45 -17.06
CA LEU A 75 -10.67 2.90 -17.38
C LEU A 75 -11.64 3.02 -16.20
N ASN A 76 -11.19 2.71 -14.99
CA ASN A 76 -12.01 2.87 -13.79
C ASN A 76 -12.40 4.34 -13.58
N TRP A 77 -11.51 5.30 -13.88
CA TRP A 77 -11.81 6.73 -13.83
C TRP A 77 -12.94 7.11 -14.79
N GLU A 78 -12.89 6.64 -16.05
CA GLU A 78 -13.97 6.88 -17.03
C GLU A 78 -15.30 6.25 -16.58
N LEU A 79 -15.25 4.98 -16.17
CA LEU A 79 -16.43 4.23 -15.76
C LEU A 79 -17.06 4.80 -14.49
N THR A 80 -16.29 5.46 -13.62
CA THR A 80 -16.78 6.06 -12.38
C THR A 80 -17.33 7.49 -12.55
N ALA A 81 -17.32 8.05 -13.77
CA ALA A 81 -17.88 9.37 -14.06
C ALA A 81 -19.33 9.60 -13.54
N PRO A 82 -20.27 8.63 -13.61
CA PRO A 82 -21.63 8.78 -13.08
C PRO A 82 -21.70 9.06 -11.57
N TRP A 83 -20.66 8.75 -10.81
CA TRP A 83 -20.59 8.98 -9.36
C TRP A 83 -19.89 10.29 -8.98
N THR A 84 -19.65 11.18 -9.95
CA THR A 84 -19.04 12.49 -9.69
C THR A 84 -19.87 13.27 -8.66
N GLY A 85 -19.25 13.63 -7.54
CA GLY A 85 -19.89 14.38 -6.45
C GLY A 85 -20.79 13.54 -5.53
N ALA A 86 -20.96 12.25 -5.79
CA ALA A 86 -21.71 11.35 -4.92
C ALA A 86 -21.02 11.20 -3.56
N GLN A 87 -21.83 11.02 -2.51
CA GLN A 87 -21.35 10.79 -1.14
C GLN A 87 -21.51 9.33 -0.74
N VAL A 88 -20.52 8.80 -0.02
CA VAL A 88 -20.61 7.49 0.63
C VAL A 88 -21.48 7.62 1.88
N GLN A 89 -22.65 6.98 1.85
CA GLN A 89 -23.67 7.07 2.91
C GLN A 89 -23.43 6.11 4.08
N VAL A 90 -22.63 5.06 3.85
CA VAL A 90 -22.27 4.08 4.88
C VAL A 90 -21.40 4.78 5.93
N PRO A 91 -21.65 4.57 7.24
CA PRO A 91 -20.77 5.07 8.29
C PRO A 91 -19.34 4.51 8.14
N VAL A 92 -18.35 5.39 8.12
CA VAL A 92 -16.93 5.01 7.90
C VAL A 92 -16.08 5.33 9.12
N LYS A 93 -15.34 4.33 9.59
CA LYS A 93 -14.18 4.49 10.48
C LYS A 93 -12.92 4.35 9.63
N PHE A 94 -12.11 5.40 9.57
CA PHE A 94 -10.88 5.42 8.78
C PHE A 94 -9.65 5.30 9.69
N ILE A 95 -8.72 4.39 9.36
CA ILE A 95 -7.51 4.12 10.12
C ILE A 95 -6.34 4.13 9.15
N ILE A 96 -5.26 4.84 9.47
CA ILE A 96 -4.06 4.94 8.62
C ILE A 96 -2.79 5.05 9.46
N GLY A 97 -1.69 4.47 8.98
CA GLY A 97 -0.38 4.60 9.63
C GLY A 97 0.32 5.93 9.32
N ASP A 98 1.04 6.47 10.29
CA ASP A 98 1.80 7.73 10.10
C ASP A 98 2.93 7.62 9.07
N GLN A 99 3.48 6.41 8.89
CA GLN A 99 4.51 6.08 7.89
C GLN A 99 3.94 5.57 6.56
N ASP A 100 2.62 5.47 6.40
CA ASP A 100 2.02 4.99 5.16
C ASP A 100 2.36 5.96 4.00
N MET A 101 2.89 5.42 2.91
CA MET A 101 3.26 6.21 1.73
C MET A 101 2.07 6.97 1.14
N VAL A 102 0.88 6.35 1.08
CA VAL A 102 -0.35 6.99 0.58
C VAL A 102 -0.73 8.15 1.49
N TYR A 103 -0.60 7.98 2.81
CA TYR A 103 -0.87 9.06 3.77
C TYR A 103 0.06 10.27 3.58
N ASN A 104 1.31 10.02 3.19
CA ASN A 104 2.34 11.03 3.01
C ASN A 104 2.41 11.59 1.58
N ALA A 105 1.61 11.06 0.65
CA ALA A 105 1.51 11.58 -0.71
C ALA A 105 0.98 13.04 -0.72
N PRO A 106 1.41 13.88 -1.69
CA PRO A 106 0.99 15.27 -1.77
C PRO A 106 -0.53 15.43 -1.75
N GLY A 107 -1.03 16.31 -0.87
CA GLY A 107 -2.46 16.64 -0.75
C GLY A 107 -3.30 15.66 0.09
N VAL A 108 -2.83 14.45 0.37
CA VAL A 108 -3.64 13.42 1.07
C VAL A 108 -3.93 13.81 2.52
N LYS A 109 -2.94 14.31 3.27
CA LYS A 109 -3.16 14.80 4.65
C LYS A 109 -4.16 15.95 4.71
N LEU A 110 -4.12 16.86 3.74
CA LEU A 110 -5.08 17.96 3.63
C LEU A 110 -6.48 17.43 3.31
N PHE A 111 -6.59 16.41 2.45
CA PHE A 111 -7.87 15.79 2.16
C PHE A 111 -8.49 15.12 3.40
N ILE A 112 -7.71 14.33 4.13
CA ILE A 112 -8.16 13.58 5.33
C ILE A 112 -8.50 14.53 6.48
N HIS A 113 -7.57 15.42 6.85
CA HIS A 113 -7.69 16.25 8.06
C HIS A 113 -8.30 17.63 7.80
N GLY A 114 -8.22 18.15 6.57
CA GLY A 114 -8.78 19.45 6.18
C GLY A 114 -10.29 19.46 5.91
N GLY A 115 -11.01 18.40 6.30
CA GLY A 115 -12.46 18.32 6.22
C GLY A 115 -13.04 17.92 4.85
N LEU A 116 -12.21 17.83 3.80
CA LEU A 116 -12.66 17.38 2.47
C LEU A 116 -13.17 15.94 2.52
N MET A 117 -12.49 15.03 3.21
CA MET A 117 -12.95 13.65 3.38
C MET A 117 -14.35 13.59 4.02
N LYS A 118 -14.61 14.39 5.07
CA LYS A 118 -15.93 14.49 5.73
C LYS A 118 -17.03 15.00 4.80
N LYS A 119 -16.70 15.77 3.76
CA LYS A 119 -17.66 16.25 2.75
C LYS A 119 -18.14 15.11 1.84
N TYR A 120 -17.31 14.10 1.59
CA TYR A 120 -17.62 13.01 0.65
C TYR A 120 -18.05 11.71 1.32
N MET A 121 -17.82 11.55 2.63
CA MET A 121 -18.23 10.34 3.34
C MET A 121 -18.69 10.63 4.76
N ARG A 122 -19.62 9.81 5.26
CA ARG A 122 -20.13 9.87 6.63
C ARG A 122 -19.09 9.32 7.63
N LEU A 123 -18.06 10.11 7.93
CA LEU A 123 -17.01 9.74 8.88
C LEU A 123 -17.52 9.75 10.32
N THR A 124 -17.30 8.66 11.05
CA THR A 124 -17.45 8.61 12.51
C THR A 124 -16.16 9.05 13.19
N ASN A 125 -15.02 8.51 12.77
CA ASN A 125 -13.71 8.78 13.35
C ASN A 125 -12.58 8.60 12.32
N ILE A 126 -11.49 9.35 12.53
CA ILE A 126 -10.20 9.17 11.85
C ILE A 126 -9.17 8.80 12.93
N PHE A 127 -8.44 7.71 12.72
CA PHE A 127 -7.33 7.30 13.58
C PHE A 127 -6.04 7.27 12.79
N THR A 128 -5.02 7.99 13.26
CA THR A 128 -3.65 7.86 12.75
C THR A 128 -2.83 7.07 13.77
N THR A 129 -2.35 5.89 13.39
CA THR A 129 -1.46 5.09 14.25
C THR A 129 -0.04 5.59 14.10
N SER A 130 0.72 5.64 15.21
CA SER A 130 2.11 6.09 15.18
C SER A 130 3.07 4.94 15.36
N SER A 131 4.09 4.88 14.49
CA SER A 131 5.17 3.91 14.60
C SER A 131 6.03 4.07 15.87
N LYS A 132 5.94 5.23 16.56
CA LYS A 132 6.64 5.50 17.83
C LYS A 132 5.97 4.86 19.05
N ASN A 133 4.72 4.40 18.94
CA ASN A 133 4.04 3.64 19.98
C ASN A 133 3.96 2.17 19.56
N SER A 134 5.00 1.41 19.91
CA SER A 134 5.13 -0.03 19.70
C SER A 134 3.97 -0.87 20.25
N ASN A 135 3.12 -0.30 21.11
CA ASN A 135 1.95 -0.95 21.69
C ASN A 135 0.69 -0.89 20.80
N LEU A 136 0.74 -0.27 19.62
CA LEU A 136 -0.42 -0.15 18.70
C LEU A 136 -0.29 -1.00 17.43
N PHE A 137 0.81 -1.73 17.24
CA PHE A 137 0.99 -2.69 16.14
C PHE A 137 0.20 -4.00 16.31
N CYS A 138 -0.67 -4.09 17.32
CA CYS A 138 -1.50 -5.25 17.57
C CYS A 138 -2.95 -4.95 17.19
N TRP A 139 -3.26 -5.00 15.88
CA TRP A 139 -4.62 -5.21 15.38
C TRP A 139 -4.55 -6.02 14.06
N CYS A 140 -4.11 -7.26 14.20
CA CYS A 140 -4.69 -8.46 13.59
C CYS A 140 -4.46 -9.62 14.57
#